data_AF-A0A1V3WF90-F1
#
_entry.id   AF-A0A1V3WF90-F1
#
_cell.length_a   1.000
_cell.length_b   1.000
_cell.length_c   1.000
_cell.angle_alpha   90.00
_cell.angle_beta   90.00
_cell.angle_gamma   90.00
#
_symmetry.space_group_name_H-M   'P 1'
#
loop_
_entity.id
_entity.type
_entity.pdbx_description
1 polymer ?
#
loop_
_entity_poly.entity_id
_entity_poly.type
_entity_poly.pdbx_seq_one_letter_code
_entity_poly.pdbx_strand_id
1 'polypeptide(L)'
;MEKGSITVDGISLTVSGLGAQPRDWFEVSLIPTTRELTTLGSAPVGTRVNLEVDVLAKYVERLLPAREQPTPEARRQPRTPLSKAGALGYAPTLRTSGPRDGSQYGSQ
;
A
#
# COMPACT_ATOMS: atom_id res chain seq x y z
N MET A 1 13.00 9.12 -0.30
CA MET A 1 13.59 9.45 1.01
C MET A 1 13.24 10.90 1.29
N GLU A 2 12.19 11.16 2.06
CA GLU A 2 11.93 12.52 2.56
C GLU A 2 12.86 12.75 3.75
N LYS A 3 13.80 13.69 3.62
CA LYS A 3 14.64 14.13 4.73
C LYS A 3 13.97 15.36 5.35
N GLY A 4 13.50 15.22 6.58
CA GLY A 4 12.94 16.33 7.36
C GLY A 4 14.01 17.05 8.19
N SER A 5 13.70 18.27 8.60
CA SER A 5 14.45 19.01 9.63
C SER A 5 13.75 18.83 10.99
N ILE A 6 14.55 18.78 12.05
CA ILE A 6 14.08 18.80 13.44
C ILE A 6 15.07 19.57 14.30
N THR A 7 14.57 20.28 15.30
CA THR A 7 15.40 20.97 16.28
C THR A 7 15.36 20.19 17.59
N VAL A 8 16.53 19.87 18.13
CA VAL A 8 16.71 19.18 19.43
C VAL A 8 17.51 20.09 20.34
N ASP A 9 16.92 20.54 21.46
CA ASP A 9 17.54 21.52 22.37
C ASP A 9 18.11 22.75 21.65
N GLY A 10 17.39 23.27 20.66
CA GLY A 10 17.80 24.42 19.85
C GLY A 10 18.79 24.10 18.72
N ILE A 11 19.23 22.85 18.58
CA ILE A 11 20.18 22.42 17.55
C ILE A 11 19.42 21.92 16.32
N SER A 12 19.55 22.61 15.20
CA SER A 12 18.94 22.21 13.93
C SER A 12 19.67 21.00 13.34
N LEU A 13 18.92 19.94 13.06
CA LEU A 13 19.41 18.65 12.59
C LEU A 13 18.57 18.12 11.42
N THR A 14 19.20 17.32 10.57
CA THR A 14 18.53 16.59 9.50
C THR A 14 18.17 15.19 9.97
N VAL A 15 16.92 14.79 9.80
CA VAL A 15 16.46 13.43 10.10
C VAL A 15 17.03 12.46 9.06
N SER A 16 17.75 11.45 9.53
CA SER A 16 18.34 10.38 8.71
C SER A 16 17.43 9.14 8.60
N GLY A 17 16.54 8.93 9.57
CA GLY A 17 15.65 7.77 9.61
C GLY A 17 14.42 8.01 10.49
N LEU A 18 13.36 7.23 10.22
CA LEU A 18 12.09 7.25 10.93
C LEU A 18 11.59 5.82 11.12
N GLY A 19 10.87 5.55 12.20
CA GLY A 19 10.18 4.29 12.40
C GLY A 19 9.06 4.39 13.45
N ALA A 20 8.18 3.39 13.45
CA ALA A 20 6.95 3.39 14.26
C ALA A 20 6.84 2.18 15.22
N GLN A 21 7.78 1.24 15.19
CA GLN A 21 7.77 0.05 16.05
C GLN A 21 9.13 -0.18 16.72
N PRO A 22 9.16 -0.60 17.99
CA PRO A 22 8.01 -0.84 18.89
C PRO A 22 7.32 0.44 19.42
N ARG A 23 7.87 1.61 19.12
CA ARG A 23 7.31 2.95 19.39
C ARG A 23 7.85 3.90 18.34
N ASP A 24 7.24 5.07 18.17
CA ASP A 24 7.72 6.08 17.23
C ASP A 24 9.13 6.55 17.58
N TRP A 25 9.99 6.65 16.57
CA TRP A 25 11.37 7.12 16.70
C TRP A 25 11.84 7.82 15.42
N PHE A 26 12.86 8.66 15.60
CA PHE A 26 13.62 9.27 14.52
C PHE A 26 15.11 9.15 14.81
N GLU A 27 15.92 9.18 13.77
CA GLU A 27 17.38 9.16 13.85
C GLU A 27 17.95 10.45 13.24
N VAL A 28 19.06 10.90 13.81
CA VAL A 28 19.89 12.00 13.33
C VAL A 28 21.35 11.54 13.36
N SER A 29 22.15 12.06 12.42
CA SER A 29 23.59 11.85 12.44
C SER A 29 24.29 13.12 12.92
N LEU A 30 25.18 13.00 13.91
CA LEU A 30 26.00 14.12 14.38
C LEU A 30 27.36 14.09 13.71
N ILE A 31 27.73 15.19 13.06
CA ILE A 31 29.12 15.43 12.63
C ILE A 31 30.00 15.74 13.86
N PRO A 32 31.34 15.58 13.77
CA PRO A 32 32.24 15.79 14.91
C PRO A 32 32.03 17.12 15.62
N THR A 33 31.95 18.23 14.88
CA THR A 33 31.75 19.57 15.46
C THR A 33 30.46 19.69 16.28
N THR A 34 29.33 19.18 15.78
CA THR A 34 28.06 19.21 16.54
C THR A 34 28.14 18.32 17.77
N ARG A 35 28.81 17.16 17.66
CA ARG A 35 29.01 16.26 18.80
C ARG A 35 29.89 16.90 19.89
N GLU A 36 30.94 17.61 19.50
CA GLU A 36 31.90 18.20 20.44
C GLU A 36 31.39 19.49 21.08
N LEU A 37 30.63 20.31 20.33
CA LEU A 37 30.23 21.65 20.76
C LEU A 37 28.81 21.73 21.33
N THR A 38 28.09 20.61 21.44
CA THR A 38 26.71 20.60 21.96
C THR A 38 26.53 19.57 23.07
N THR A 39 25.44 19.72 23.83
CA THR A 39 25.06 18.77 24.89
C THR A 39 24.72 17.38 24.36
N LEU A 40 24.37 17.25 23.08
CA LEU A 40 23.96 15.97 22.49
C LEU A 40 25.09 14.95 22.40
N GLY A 41 26.34 15.38 22.29
CA GLY A 41 27.47 14.45 22.15
C GLY A 41 27.80 13.63 23.39
N SER A 42 27.34 14.09 24.56
CA SER A 42 27.53 13.44 25.87
C SER A 42 26.22 13.08 26.57
N ALA A 43 25.07 13.34 25.94
CA ALA A 43 23.76 13.05 26.52
C ALA A 43 23.57 11.53 26.74
N PRO A 44 23.32 11.07 27.99
CA PRO A 44 23.05 9.67 28.24
C PRO A 44 21.69 9.24 27.65
N VAL A 45 21.53 7.93 27.42
CA VAL A 45 20.25 7.36 26.97
C VAL A 45 19.15 7.68 27.99
N GLY A 46 17.99 8.11 27.49
CA GLY A 46 16.85 8.52 28.31
C GLY A 46 16.85 10.00 28.70
N THR A 47 17.87 10.77 28.29
CA THR A 47 17.86 12.23 28.43
C THR A 47 16.61 12.82 27.80
N ARG A 48 15.90 13.64 28.56
CA ARG A 48 14.80 14.44 28.04
C ARG A 48 15.36 15.66 27.32
N VAL A 49 14.80 15.94 26.16
CA VAL A 49 15.20 17.05 25.28
C VAL A 49 13.96 17.80 24.84
N ASN A 50 14.14 19.07 24.50
CA ASN A 50 13.11 19.87 23.84
C ASN A 50 13.13 19.56 22.35
N LEU A 51 11.95 19.28 21.79
CA LEU A 51 11.78 18.99 20.37
C LEU A 51 10.92 20.07 19.73
N GLU A 52 11.45 20.69 18.69
CA GLU A 52 10.71 21.63 17.85
C GLU A 52 10.72 21.11 16.41
N VAL A 53 9.52 20.99 15.84
CA VAL A 53 9.34 20.58 14.45
C VAL A 53 9.32 21.80 13.55
N ASP A 54 9.93 21.69 12.37
CA ASP A 54 9.92 22.78 11.40
C ASP A 54 8.48 23.03 10.92
N VAL A 55 7.94 24.19 11.30
CA VAL A 55 6.57 24.56 10.96
C VAL A 55 6.45 24.84 9.46
N LEU A 56 7.54 25.19 8.76
CA LEU A 56 7.54 25.42 7.33
C LEU A 56 7.12 24.17 6.55
N ALA A 57 7.58 22.99 6.96
CA ALA A 57 7.16 21.72 6.34
C ALA A 57 5.64 21.53 6.44
N LYS A 58 5.05 21.80 7.62
CA LYS A 58 3.60 21.74 7.82
C LYS A 58 2.82 22.77 6.99
N TYR A 59 3.38 23.96 6.79
CA TYR A 59 2.76 24.97 5.94
C TYR A 59 2.87 24.63 4.46
N VAL A 60 3.99 24.06 4.01
CA VAL A 60 4.16 23.58 2.63
C VAL A 60 3.18 22.43 2.33
N GLU A 61 3.01 21.47 3.23
CA GLU A 61 2.00 20.40 3.07
C GLU A 61 0.58 20.94 2.89
N ARG A 62 0.23 22.04 3.57
CA ARG A 62 -1.09 22.69 3.42
C ARG A 62 -1.26 23.45 2.10
N LEU A 63 -0.16 23.89 1.50
CA LEU A 63 -0.15 24.60 0.21
C LEU A 63 -0.10 23.64 -0.99
N LEU A 64 0.33 22.40 -0.77
CA LEU A 64 0.30 21.37 -1.80
C LEU A 64 -1.11 20.78 -1.89
N PRO A 65 -1.69 20.64 -3.10
CA PRO A 65 -2.96 19.94 -3.26
C PRO A 65 -2.82 18.51 -2.75
N ALA A 66 -3.82 18.04 -2.01
CA ALA A 66 -3.86 16.67 -1.50
C ALA A 66 -3.54 15.71 -2.65
N ARG A 67 -2.45 14.96 -2.53
CA ARG A 67 -2.12 13.94 -3.52
C ARG A 67 -3.29 12.98 -3.63
N GLU A 68 -3.92 12.97 -4.79
CA GLU A 68 -4.96 12.00 -5.12
C GLU A 68 -4.31 10.61 -5.05
N GLN A 69 -4.66 9.86 -4.01
CA GLN A 69 -4.28 8.46 -3.96
C GLN A 69 -4.94 7.79 -5.15
N PRO A 70 -4.21 7.06 -6.02
CA PRO A 70 -4.86 6.30 -7.08
C PRO A 70 -5.87 5.38 -6.40
N THR A 71 -7.16 5.64 -6.66
CA THR A 71 -8.25 4.77 -6.22
C THR A 71 -7.86 3.35 -6.63
N PRO A 72 -7.93 2.35 -5.74
CA PRO A 72 -7.70 0.97 -6.13
C PRO A 72 -8.70 0.65 -7.23
N GLU A 73 -8.24 0.67 -8.47
CA GLU A 73 -9.05 0.33 -9.62
C GLU A 73 -9.57 -1.07 -9.32
N ALA A 74 -10.88 -1.16 -9.13
CA ALA A 74 -11.58 -2.40 -8.84
C ALA A 74 -10.98 -3.47 -9.74
N ARG A 75 -10.51 -4.58 -9.14
CA ARG A 75 -10.10 -5.79 -9.85
C ARG A 75 -11.19 -6.17 -10.84
N ARG A 76 -11.18 -5.58 -12.02
CA ARG A 76 -11.85 -6.07 -13.20
C ARG A 76 -11.02 -7.27 -13.57
N GLN A 77 -11.46 -8.43 -13.06
CA GLN A 77 -11.02 -9.71 -13.57
C GLN A 77 -11.01 -9.59 -15.10
N PRO A 78 -9.90 -9.92 -15.79
CA PRO A 78 -9.95 -10.01 -17.24
C PRO A 78 -11.03 -11.05 -17.55
N ARG A 79 -12.13 -10.61 -18.18
CA ARG A 79 -13.11 -11.55 -18.71
C ARG A 79 -12.34 -12.39 -19.70
N THR A 80 -12.06 -13.65 -19.34
CA THR A 80 -11.57 -14.65 -20.27
C THR A 80 -12.48 -14.57 -21.50
N PRO A 81 -11.96 -14.33 -22.72
CA PRO A 81 -12.79 -14.47 -23.89
C PRO A 81 -13.28 -15.92 -23.87
N LEU A 82 -14.59 -16.12 -23.94
CA LEU A 82 -15.19 -17.42 -24.13
C LEU A 82 -14.65 -17.95 -25.47
N SER A 83 -13.57 -18.72 -25.41
CA SER A 83 -13.15 -19.54 -26.52
C SER A 83 -14.31 -20.50 -26.78
N LYS A 84 -14.94 -20.38 -27.95
CA LYS A 84 -15.80 -21.44 -28.47
C LYS A 84 -14.89 -22.63 -28.76
N ALA A 85 -14.68 -23.48 -27.76
CA ALA A 85 -14.20 -24.83 -27.94
C ALA A 85 -15.37 -25.78 -27.61
N GLY A 86 -15.99 -26.27 -28.68
CA GLY A 86 -16.97 -27.34 -28.67
C GLY A 86 -17.14 -27.74 -30.13
N ALA A 87 -16.20 -28.50 -30.67
CA ALA A 87 -16.30 -29.95 -30.75
C ALA A 87 -17.40 -30.39 -31.72
N LEU A 88 -16.94 -30.88 -32.88
CA LEU A 88 -17.50 -32.02 -33.62
C LEU A 88 -19.03 -32.03 -33.79
N GLY A 89 -19.50 -31.44 -34.89
CA GLY A 89 -20.83 -31.69 -35.44
C GLY A 89 -20.74 -32.61 -36.65
N TYR A 90 -21.10 -33.89 -36.45
CA TYR A 90 -21.34 -34.92 -37.44
C TYR A 90 -22.41 -34.50 -38.48
N ALA A 91 -22.28 -35.00 -39.71
CA ALA A 91 -23.26 -34.86 -40.79
C ALA A 91 -24.58 -35.62 -40.50
N PRO A 92 -25.75 -35.16 -40.96
CA PRO A 92 -26.97 -35.94 -40.87
C PRO A 92 -27.14 -36.83 -42.12
N THR A 93 -27.18 -38.15 -41.91
CA THR A 93 -27.75 -39.11 -42.88
C THR A 93 -29.21 -39.36 -42.52
N LEU A 94 -30.07 -39.38 -43.54
CA LEU A 94 -31.49 -39.68 -43.42
C LEU A 94 -31.74 -41.06 -42.78
N ARG A 95 -32.91 -41.19 -42.11
CA ARG A 95 -34.03 -42.08 -42.49
C ARG A 95 -34.63 -42.84 -41.30
N THR A 96 -35.91 -42.52 -41.02
CA THR A 96 -37.03 -43.36 -40.51
C THR A 96 -36.84 -44.05 -39.15
N SER A 97 -37.84 -44.30 -38.31
CA SER A 97 -39.31 -44.31 -38.40
C SER A 97 -39.79 -44.44 -36.96
N GLY A 98 -40.81 -43.69 -36.56
CA GLY A 98 -42.05 -44.37 -36.16
C GLY A 98 -42.23 -44.32 -34.64
N PRO A 99 -43.48 -44.35 -34.16
CA PRO A 99 -43.92 -43.36 -33.18
C PRO A 99 -44.19 -43.90 -31.78
N ARG A 100 -44.02 -42.99 -30.82
CA ARG A 100 -44.84 -42.70 -29.62
C ARG A 100 -45.78 -43.81 -29.13
N ASP A 101 -45.69 -44.13 -27.85
CA ASP A 101 -46.52 -43.60 -26.74
C ASP A 101 -46.11 -44.41 -25.49
N GLY A 102 -45.70 -43.84 -24.36
CA GLY A 102 -46.58 -43.18 -23.41
C GLY A 102 -46.77 -44.08 -22.19
N SER A 103 -46.94 -43.47 -21.00
CA SER A 103 -47.42 -44.11 -19.76
C SER A 103 -46.35 -44.92 -18.97
N GLN A 104 -46.19 -44.84 -17.65
CA GLN A 104 -46.84 -44.10 -16.58
C GLN A 104 -45.98 -44.21 -15.30
N TYR A 105 -46.22 -43.25 -14.40
CA TYR A 105 -46.20 -43.28 -12.93
C TYR A 105 -45.61 -44.47 -12.16
N GLY A 106 -44.92 -44.14 -11.06
CA GLY A 106 -44.26 -45.10 -10.18
C GLY A 106 -45.13 -45.76 -9.10
N SER A 107 -44.47 -46.75 -8.49
CA SER A 107 -44.61 -47.32 -7.13
C SER A 107 -45.93 -47.96 -6.68
N GLN A 108 -45.74 -49.23 -6.25
CA GLN A 108 -46.60 -50.15 -5.50
C GLN A 108 -47.54 -51.03 -6.33
#